data_AF-W3A1H4-F1
#
_entry.id   AF-W3A1H4-F1
#
_cell.length_a   1.000
_cell.length_b   1.000
_cell.length_c   1.000
_cell.angle_alpha   90.00
_cell.angle_beta   90.00
_cell.angle_gamma   90.00
#
_symmetry.space_group_name_H-M   'P 1'
#
loop_
_entity.id
_entity.type
_entity.pdbx_description
1 polymer ?
#
loop_
_entity_poly.entity_id
_entity_poly.type
_entity_poly.pdbx_seq_one_letter_code
_entity_poly.pdbx_strand_id
1 'polypeptide(L)'
;DEIPECKCNRGEDWTEVCGIGCENRSMQVECVRGKCVTEGPCSNQQMQNGSIALLSIKKLHDKGISLFASQPILPGAFVCQYTGEIIESSTYSRRDKEFKGSTNYYGMSLTKGEVIDARACGGIARLANHS
;
A
#
# COMPACT_ATOMS: atom_id res chain seq x y z
N ASP A 1 22.10 -6.86 -0.16
CA ASP A 1 21.52 -5.51 -0.13
C ASP A 1 21.69 -4.89 1.23
N GLU A 2 22.04 -3.61 1.25
CA GLU A 2 22.27 -2.82 2.46
C GLU A 2 20.93 -2.44 3.11
N ILE A 3 20.83 -2.51 4.43
CA ILE A 3 19.61 -2.11 5.15
C ILE A 3 19.55 -0.57 5.16
N PRO A 4 18.46 0.06 4.71
CA PRO A 4 18.35 1.51 4.73
C PRO A 4 18.23 2.02 6.17
N GLU A 5 19.30 2.58 6.69
CA GLU A 5 19.35 3.19 8.03
C GLU A 5 18.98 4.68 7.94
N CYS A 6 17.94 5.10 8.68
CA CYS A 6 17.60 6.52 8.82
C CYS A 6 18.55 7.22 9.80
N LYS A 7 18.64 8.55 9.76
CA LYS A 7 19.46 9.34 10.69
C LYS A 7 18.62 10.09 11.74
N CYS A 8 17.40 9.62 11.97
CA CYS A 8 16.51 10.16 13.00
C CYS A 8 17.11 10.01 14.39
N ASN A 9 16.85 10.98 15.27
CA ASN A 9 17.25 10.93 16.66
C ASN A 9 16.44 9.86 17.42
N ARG A 10 17.03 9.29 18.47
CA ARG A 10 16.29 8.48 19.44
C ARG A 10 15.16 9.33 20.02
N GLY A 11 13.96 8.77 20.01
CA GLY A 11 12.84 9.35 20.73
C GLY A 11 12.99 9.08 22.23
N GLU A 12 12.31 9.87 23.06
CA GLU A 12 12.01 9.44 24.42
C GLU A 12 11.09 8.21 24.36
N ASP A 13 11.13 7.35 25.39
CA ASP A 13 10.29 6.15 25.45
C ASP A 13 8.82 6.51 25.13
N TRP A 14 8.19 5.71 24.26
CA TRP A 14 6.80 5.87 23.81
C TRP A 14 6.50 7.06 22.89
N THR A 15 7.48 7.90 22.55
CA THR A 15 7.29 8.97 21.57
C THR A 15 7.42 8.43 20.13
N GLU A 16 6.44 8.74 19.28
CA GLU A 16 6.47 8.36 17.87
C GLU A 16 7.65 9.04 17.15
N VAL A 17 8.43 8.24 16.43
CA VAL A 17 9.64 8.68 15.70
C VAL A 17 9.53 8.38 14.20
N CYS A 18 10.48 8.91 13.42
CA CYS A 18 10.51 8.78 11.97
C CYS A 18 9.27 9.35 11.24
N GLY A 19 8.76 10.49 11.72
CA GLY A 19 7.70 11.26 11.07
C GLY A 19 8.15 11.95 9.78
N ILE A 20 7.64 13.14 9.49
CA ILE A 20 7.87 13.86 8.21
C ILE A 20 9.34 14.16 7.91
N GLY A 21 10.19 14.31 8.95
CA GLY A 21 11.61 14.61 8.81
C GLY A 21 12.53 13.40 8.59
N CYS A 22 11.99 12.18 8.47
CA CYS A 22 12.80 10.98 8.25
C CYS A 22 13.34 10.92 6.81
N GLU A 23 14.63 10.65 6.64
CA GLU A 23 15.27 10.56 5.32
C GLU A 23 14.71 9.38 4.53
N ASN A 24 14.56 8.22 5.16
CA ASN A 24 13.98 7.04 4.52
C ASN A 24 12.57 7.33 4.02
N ARG A 25 11.73 7.96 4.86
CA ARG A 25 10.37 8.35 4.48
C ARG A 25 10.37 9.30 3.28
N SER A 26 11.27 10.27 3.28
CA SER A 26 11.41 11.25 2.18
C SER A 26 11.82 10.60 0.86
N MET A 27 12.58 9.50 0.92
CA MET A 27 12.97 8.68 -0.24
C MET A 27 11.95 7.58 -0.59
N GLN A 28 10.77 7.58 0.04
CA GLN A 28 9.74 6.54 -0.14
C GLN A 28 10.23 5.12 0.23
N VAL A 29 11.11 5.02 1.22
CA VAL A 29 11.65 3.77 1.77
C VAL A 29 11.20 3.60 3.22
N GLU A 30 10.73 2.42 3.60
CA GLU A 30 10.41 2.13 5.00
C GLU A 30 11.68 1.91 5.84
N CYS A 31 11.63 2.28 7.11
CA CYS A 31 12.62 1.80 8.07
C CYS A 31 12.38 0.30 8.31
N VAL A 32 13.42 -0.52 8.41
CA VAL A 32 13.26 -1.96 8.64
C VAL A 32 12.92 -2.24 10.11
N ARG A 33 11.90 -3.09 10.34
CA ARG A 33 11.47 -3.48 11.69
C ARG A 33 12.63 -4.10 12.48
N GLY A 34 12.84 -3.64 13.71
CA GLY A 34 13.93 -4.09 14.57
C GLY A 34 15.34 -3.63 14.16
N LYS A 35 15.44 -2.72 13.16
CA LYS A 35 16.71 -2.16 12.67
C LYS A 35 16.72 -0.63 12.61
N CYS A 36 15.64 0.01 13.07
CA CYS A 36 15.58 1.46 13.13
C CYS A 36 16.46 2.00 14.26
N VAL A 37 17.32 2.98 13.96
CA VAL A 37 18.30 3.56 14.91
C VAL A 37 17.65 4.29 16.10
N THR A 38 16.37 4.64 15.96
CA THR A 38 15.65 5.43 16.96
C THR A 38 15.25 4.62 18.19
N GLU A 39 15.25 3.29 18.10
CA GLU A 39 14.84 2.31 19.14
C GLU A 39 13.41 2.46 19.71
N GLY A 40 12.71 3.57 19.43
CA GLY A 40 11.30 3.81 19.79
C GLY A 40 10.28 3.38 18.72
N PRO A 41 8.99 3.73 18.92
CA PRO A 41 7.91 3.41 17.98
C PRO A 41 8.04 4.18 16.65
N CYS A 42 8.66 3.52 15.67
CA CYS A 42 8.90 4.06 14.33
C CYS A 42 7.61 4.10 13.50
N SER A 43 7.15 5.29 13.14
CA SER A 43 5.96 5.49 12.29
C SER A 43 6.20 5.18 10.81
N ASN A 44 7.45 4.93 10.38
CA ASN A 44 7.83 4.65 8.99
C ASN A 44 7.93 3.14 8.71
N GLN A 45 6.98 2.38 9.25
CA GLN A 45 6.87 0.91 9.19
C GLN A 45 5.41 0.47 8.91
N GLN A 46 4.60 1.34 8.31
CA GLN A 46 3.15 1.13 8.13
C GLN A 46 2.84 -0.11 7.27
N MET A 47 3.61 -0.35 6.20
CA MET A 47 3.44 -1.52 5.34
C MET A 47 3.84 -2.81 6.06
N GLN A 48 5.01 -2.82 6.71
CA GLN A 48 5.46 -3.96 7.53
C GLN A 48 4.51 -4.28 8.69
N ASN A 49 3.83 -3.28 9.25
CA ASN A 49 2.85 -3.46 10.32
C ASN A 49 1.45 -3.86 9.81
N GLY A 50 1.25 -3.90 8.49
CA GLY A 50 -0.06 -4.16 7.90
C GLY A 50 -1.08 -3.08 8.23
N SER A 51 -0.63 -1.85 8.52
CA SER A 51 -1.51 -0.75 8.90
C SER A 51 -2.55 -0.48 7.81
N ILE A 52 -3.72 -0.06 8.23
CA ILE A 52 -4.82 0.27 7.35
C ILE A 52 -5.61 1.44 7.92
N ALA A 53 -5.96 2.41 7.08
CA ALA A 53 -6.90 3.45 7.46
C ALA A 53 -8.27 2.83 7.79
N LEU A 54 -9.08 3.54 8.55
CA LEU A 54 -10.44 3.10 8.81
C LEU A 54 -11.28 3.26 7.54
N LEU A 55 -11.57 2.12 6.89
CA LEU A 55 -12.23 2.05 5.60
C LEU A 55 -13.54 1.27 5.70
N SER A 56 -14.48 1.53 4.79
CA SER A 56 -15.73 0.78 4.65
C SER A 56 -16.00 0.45 3.19
N ILE A 57 -16.76 -0.62 2.97
CA ILE A 57 -17.13 -1.10 1.64
C ILE A 57 -18.63 -0.89 1.48
N LYS A 58 -19.05 -0.27 0.37
CA LYS A 58 -20.47 -0.11 0.04
C LYS A 58 -20.71 -0.47 -1.42
N LYS A 59 -21.88 -1.04 -1.71
CA LYS A 59 -22.32 -1.29 -3.08
C LYS A 59 -23.07 -0.05 -3.59
N LEU A 60 -22.59 0.54 -4.66
CA LEU A 60 -23.23 1.62 -5.39
C LEU A 60 -23.90 1.06 -6.66
N HIS A 61 -24.96 1.73 -7.13
CA HIS A 61 -25.69 1.32 -8.33
C HIS A 61 -24.80 1.35 -9.58
N ASP A 62 -24.10 2.47 -9.82
CA ASP A 62 -23.34 2.67 -11.07
C ASP A 62 -21.85 2.30 -10.96
N LYS A 63 -21.34 2.12 -9.74
CA LYS A 63 -19.90 1.90 -9.47
C LYS A 63 -19.60 0.53 -8.86
N GLY A 64 -20.60 -0.34 -8.72
CA GLY A 64 -20.42 -1.64 -8.09
C GLY A 64 -19.95 -1.56 -6.64
N ILE A 65 -19.04 -2.44 -6.23
CA ILE A 65 -18.50 -2.46 -4.86
C ILE A 65 -17.39 -1.40 -4.77
N SER A 66 -17.54 -0.47 -3.84
CA SER A 66 -16.69 0.73 -3.73
C SER A 66 -16.11 0.88 -2.32
N LEU A 67 -14.85 1.29 -2.24
CA LEU A 67 -14.13 1.59 -1.00
C LEU A 67 -14.35 3.05 -0.57
N PHE A 68 -14.61 3.27 0.72
CA PHE A 68 -14.84 4.59 1.32
C PHE A 68 -13.98 4.79 2.56
N ALA A 69 -13.57 6.03 2.80
CA ALA A 69 -13.05 6.44 4.10
C ALA A 69 -14.19 6.47 5.13
N SER A 70 -13.99 5.82 6.27
CA SER A 70 -14.94 5.84 7.39
C SER A 70 -14.64 6.98 8.38
N GLN A 71 -13.51 7.65 8.21
CA GLN A 71 -13.10 8.83 8.98
C GLN A 71 -12.27 9.77 8.07
N PRO A 72 -12.11 11.06 8.43
CA PRO A 72 -11.19 11.94 7.73
C PRO A 72 -9.77 11.35 7.67
N ILE A 73 -9.17 11.35 6.48
CA ILE A 73 -7.78 10.93 6.25
C ILE A 73 -6.97 12.19 5.96
N LEU A 74 -5.90 12.43 6.73
CA LEU A 74 -5.05 13.60 6.55
C LEU A 74 -4.26 13.51 5.23
N PRO A 75 -3.96 14.65 4.57
CA PRO A 75 -3.08 14.66 3.41
C PRO A 75 -1.73 14.00 3.73
N GLY A 76 -1.26 13.13 2.83
CA GLY A 76 -0.01 12.38 2.98
C GLY A 76 -0.08 11.19 3.94
N ALA A 77 -1.22 10.91 4.57
CA ALA A 77 -1.39 9.74 5.41
C ALA A 77 -1.44 8.44 4.59
N PHE A 78 -0.91 7.37 5.17
CA PHE A 78 -0.97 6.04 4.59
C PHE A 78 -2.41 5.49 4.63
N VAL A 79 -2.90 4.96 3.51
CA VAL A 79 -4.28 4.43 3.41
C VAL A 79 -4.29 2.91 3.55
N CYS A 80 -3.74 2.19 2.57
CA CYS A 80 -3.63 0.73 2.59
C CYS A 80 -2.69 0.27 1.45
N GLN A 81 -2.23 -0.98 1.52
CA GLN A 81 -1.44 -1.58 0.44
C GLN A 81 -2.33 -2.15 -0.66
N TYR A 82 -1.92 -1.97 -1.91
CA TYR A 82 -2.48 -2.71 -3.04
C TYR A 82 -1.73 -4.03 -3.20
N THR A 83 -2.36 -5.13 -2.79
CA THR A 83 -1.75 -6.47 -2.79
C THR A 83 -2.48 -7.39 -3.76
N GLY A 84 -1.74 -8.36 -4.31
CA GLY A 84 -2.23 -9.39 -5.22
C GLY A 84 -1.10 -10.31 -5.66
N GLU A 85 -1.37 -11.19 -6.61
CA GLU A 85 -0.34 -12.05 -7.21
C GLU A 85 0.62 -11.21 -8.07
N ILE A 86 1.93 -11.35 -7.89
CA ILE A 86 2.91 -10.73 -8.80
C ILE A 86 3.11 -11.68 -9.98
N ILE A 87 2.75 -11.22 -11.18
CA ILE A 87 2.87 -11.98 -12.41
C ILE A 87 3.54 -11.16 -13.50
N GLU A 88 4.09 -11.85 -14.51
CA GLU A 88 4.61 -11.18 -15.70
C GLU A 88 3.49 -10.48 -16.49
N SER A 89 3.84 -9.37 -17.13
CA SER A 89 2.94 -8.58 -17.99
C SER A 89 2.39 -9.40 -19.17
N SER A 90 3.16 -10.37 -19.67
CA SER A 90 2.75 -11.34 -20.70
C SER A 90 1.60 -12.23 -20.20
N THR A 91 1.72 -12.74 -18.96
CA THR A 91 0.73 -13.59 -18.29
C THR A 91 -0.52 -12.79 -17.97
N TYR A 92 -0.39 -11.57 -17.45
CA TYR A 92 -1.52 -10.68 -17.22
C TYR A 92 -2.28 -10.39 -18.53
N SER A 93 -1.56 -10.07 -19.61
CA SER A 93 -2.17 -9.82 -20.94
C SER A 93 -2.91 -11.02 -21.49
N ARG A 94 -2.44 -12.25 -21.23
CA ARG A 94 -3.14 -13.48 -21.61
C ARG A 94 -4.42 -13.66 -20.80
N ARG A 95 -4.34 -13.54 -19.46
CA ARG A 95 -5.51 -13.60 -18.57
C ARG A 95 -6.55 -12.54 -18.98
N ASP A 96 -6.11 -11.31 -19.24
CA ASP A 96 -7.00 -10.22 -19.62
C ASP A 96 -7.82 -10.51 -20.90
N LYS A 97 -7.22 -11.21 -21.87
CA LYS A 97 -7.92 -11.67 -23.08
C LYS A 97 -8.97 -12.73 -22.80
N GLU A 98 -8.76 -13.60 -21.81
CA GLU A 98 -9.71 -14.64 -21.38
C GLU A 98 -10.91 -14.01 -20.63
N PHE A 99 -10.70 -12.87 -19.95
CA PHE A 99 -11.71 -12.13 -19.19
C PHE A 99 -12.29 -10.91 -19.93
N LYS A 100 -12.26 -10.91 -21.27
CA LYS A 100 -12.87 -9.84 -22.08
C LYS A 100 -14.36 -9.69 -21.75
N GLY A 101 -14.77 -8.45 -21.46
CA GLY A 101 -16.15 -8.12 -21.05
C GLY A 101 -16.35 -8.02 -19.55
N SER A 102 -15.30 -8.20 -18.73
CA SER A 102 -15.36 -7.84 -17.31
C SER A 102 -15.58 -6.34 -17.14
N THR A 103 -16.45 -5.96 -16.20
CA THR A 103 -16.67 -4.57 -15.81
C THR A 103 -15.61 -4.04 -14.84
N ASN A 104 -14.79 -4.93 -14.26
CA ASN A 104 -13.77 -4.57 -13.28
C ASN A 104 -12.40 -5.14 -13.67
N TYR A 105 -11.37 -4.32 -13.54
CA TYR A 105 -9.97 -4.65 -13.83
C TYR A 105 -9.12 -4.43 -12.58
N TYR A 106 -8.31 -5.42 -12.23
CA TYR A 106 -7.57 -5.45 -10.95
C TYR A 106 -6.05 -5.60 -11.13
N GLY A 107 -5.53 -5.30 -12.32
CA GLY A 107 -4.10 -5.27 -12.60
C GLY A 107 -3.49 -3.90 -12.33
N MET A 108 -2.40 -3.86 -11.58
CA MET A 108 -1.59 -2.66 -11.38
C MET A 108 -0.14 -2.95 -11.76
N SER A 109 0.42 -2.19 -12.70
CA SER A 109 1.83 -2.34 -13.10
C SER A 109 2.73 -2.00 -11.91
N LEU A 110 3.66 -2.91 -11.59
CA LEU A 110 4.66 -2.74 -10.54
C LEU A 110 6.00 -2.30 -11.15
N THR A 111 6.41 -2.98 -12.22
CA THR A 111 7.60 -2.65 -13.02
C THR A 111 7.26 -2.72 -14.51
N LYS A 112 8.25 -2.52 -15.40
CA LYS A 112 8.05 -2.72 -16.85
C LYS A 112 7.70 -4.17 -17.21
N GLY A 113 8.06 -5.13 -16.36
CA GLY A 113 7.85 -6.57 -16.61
C GLY A 113 6.75 -7.18 -15.76
N GLU A 114 6.39 -6.58 -14.62
CA GLU A 114 5.56 -7.21 -13.60
C GLU A 114 4.27 -6.41 -13.33
N VAL A 115 3.21 -7.16 -13.03
CA VAL A 115 1.89 -6.66 -12.69
C VAL A 115 1.44 -7.33 -11.40
N ILE A 116 0.86 -6.55 -10.49
CA ILE A 116 0.08 -7.05 -9.36
C ILE A 116 -1.33 -7.37 -9.89
N ASP A 117 -1.69 -8.65 -9.98
CA ASP A 117 -3.00 -9.13 -10.36
C ASP A 117 -3.84 -9.46 -9.11
N ALA A 118 -4.76 -8.56 -8.76
CA ALA A 118 -5.60 -8.69 -7.56
C ALA A 118 -6.98 -9.35 -7.82
N ARG A 119 -7.13 -10.08 -8.94
CA ARG A 119 -8.41 -10.75 -9.32
C ARG A 119 -8.77 -11.90 -8.37
N ALA A 120 -7.82 -12.79 -8.10
CA ALA A 120 -8.04 -14.03 -7.34
C ALA A 120 -7.68 -13.88 -5.85
N CYS A 121 -6.59 -13.15 -5.56
CA CYS A 121 -6.15 -12.84 -4.21
C CYS A 121 -5.74 -11.37 -4.15
N GLY A 122 -6.11 -10.65 -3.07
CA GLY A 122 -5.75 -9.26 -2.91
C GLY A 122 -6.40 -8.58 -1.72
N GLY A 123 -5.88 -7.41 -1.36
CA GLY A 123 -6.39 -6.59 -0.26
C GLY A 123 -7.60 -5.74 -0.64
N ILE A 124 -8.18 -5.04 0.34
CA ILE A 124 -9.38 -4.20 0.12
C ILE A 124 -9.13 -3.02 -0.83
N ALA A 125 -7.87 -2.64 -1.04
CA ALA A 125 -7.46 -1.59 -1.98
C ALA A 125 -7.95 -1.84 -3.41
N ARG A 126 -8.15 -3.10 -3.80
CA ARG A 126 -8.68 -3.47 -5.14
C ARG A 126 -10.09 -2.92 -5.41
N LEU A 127 -10.80 -2.45 -4.38
CA LEU A 127 -12.15 -1.89 -4.46
C LEU A 127 -12.14 -0.35 -4.58
N ALA A 128 -10.96 0.26 -4.68
CA ALA A 128 -10.84 1.69 -4.98
C ALA A 128 -11.25 1.94 -6.44
N ASN A 129 -12.19 2.87 -6.63
CA ASN A 129 -12.65 3.24 -7.96
C ASN A 129 -11.73 4.28 -8.60
N HIS A 130 -11.73 4.28 -9.94
CA HIS A 130 -11.25 5.41 -10.73
C HIS A 130 -12.28 6.56 -10.69
N SER A 131 -11.81 7.80 -10.80
CA SER A 131 -12.64 9.02 -10.86
C SER A 131 -12.28 9.87 -12.06
#